data_AF-A0A7W8DR10-F1
#
_entry.id   AF-A0A7W8DR10-F1
#
_cell.length_a   1.000
_cell.length_b   1.000
_cell.length_c   1.000
_cell.angle_alpha   90.00
_cell.angle_beta   90.00
_cell.angle_gamma   90.00
#
_symmetry.space_group_name_H-M   'P 1'
#
loop_
_entity.id
_entity.type
_entity.pdbx_description
1 polymer ?
#
loop_
_entity_poly.entity_id
_entity_poly.type
_entity_poly.pdbx_seq_one_letter_code
_entity_poly.pdbx_strand_id
1 'polypeptide(L)'
;MDFPSYYLDHVAGGRLIIGLIASLHVLINHPLAVGAYPILTFMEWWAHKHGRKDVDELAYKITFIVFIVTTTVGAMTGVGIWLSTSLFAPFAIGSLLRVFFWGWFIEWLVFISEVVLIMGWFLSWKKADTTEKKKKHIRIGLALSIMSWLTMALIVAVLGFMMKPGEWSQTRAFWDAMTNPLYLPQLGFRTFFALMTGAVFVWFASFFFTRDRDRSKPQGQRLRKWLVYRLSHVVLVSLVMTLLFGNWYWHNVPEVMKANSAVALLSQQFMGWHSKFASLLGWTLGAFLVIAIAGLSFSSLVPRWALLIPSFMGIWLLGHFERAREFMRKPWVIGDYLYSNAVHKDELAFLQSEGLLKHATYVKHREVTEANQVECGQDIFMLACSRCHSTTGLNGVIEKFGLMYGDDKAWDSSGMLTFIQGMHQTRTFMPPFPGNEKEAQALVAYIQHLRTTREPLQGAQTIGIDAAPLPATADNHVTQQ
;
A
#
# COMPACT_ATOMS: atom_id res chain seq x y z
N MET A 1 13.01 18.51 10.32
CA MET A 1 13.59 17.17 10.02
C MET A 1 14.04 16.56 11.34
N ASP A 2 13.08 16.05 12.11
CA ASP A 2 13.22 16.03 13.58
C ASP A 2 13.36 14.62 14.17
N PHE A 3 13.62 13.62 13.32
CA PHE A 3 13.94 12.26 13.75
C PHE A 3 15.23 11.76 13.09
N PRO A 4 16.11 11.07 13.83
CA PRO A 4 17.27 10.43 13.24
C PRO A 4 16.80 9.36 12.23
N SER A 5 17.45 9.32 11.07
CA SER A 5 17.06 8.38 10.00
C SER A 5 17.46 6.95 10.36
N TYR A 6 16.46 6.10 10.63
CA TYR A 6 16.66 4.65 10.56
C TYR A 6 16.88 4.26 9.10
N TYR A 7 18.08 3.79 8.77
CA TYR A 7 18.49 3.58 7.38
C TYR A 7 19.21 2.25 7.18
N LEU A 8 18.68 1.45 6.25
CA LEU A 8 19.27 0.19 5.83
C LEU A 8 19.72 0.33 4.38
N ASP A 9 21.03 0.43 4.15
CA ASP A 9 21.58 0.69 2.82
C ASP A 9 21.16 -0.39 1.81
N HIS A 10 21.29 -1.67 2.17
CA HIS A 10 21.01 -2.78 1.26
C HIS A 10 19.57 -2.79 0.69
N VAL A 11 18.61 -2.12 1.35
CA VAL A 11 17.18 -2.12 0.97
C VAL A 11 16.62 -0.70 0.77
N ALA A 12 17.45 0.25 0.32
CA ALA A 12 17.04 1.62 -0.05
C ALA A 12 16.18 2.34 1.01
N GLY A 13 16.64 2.32 2.26
CA GLY A 13 15.93 3.02 3.36
C GLY A 13 14.61 2.37 3.79
N GLY A 14 14.39 1.09 3.45
CA GLY A 14 13.31 0.26 4.00
C GLY A 14 11.92 0.43 3.39
N ARG A 15 11.76 1.29 2.37
CA ARG A 15 10.47 1.42 1.65
C ARG A 15 10.01 0.14 0.97
N LEU A 16 10.95 -0.67 0.49
CA LEU A 16 10.65 -1.99 -0.07
C LEU A 16 9.96 -2.88 0.98
N ILE A 17 10.41 -2.82 2.24
CA ILE A 17 9.84 -3.59 3.34
C ILE A 17 8.39 -3.18 3.60
N ILE A 18 8.12 -1.86 3.66
CA ILE A 18 6.74 -1.34 3.77
C ILE A 18 5.87 -1.90 2.63
N GLY A 19 6.37 -1.80 1.39
CA GLY A 19 5.63 -2.26 0.22
C GLY A 19 5.33 -3.77 0.24
N LEU A 20 6.28 -4.59 0.70
CA LEU A 20 6.13 -6.04 0.82
C LEU A 20 5.09 -6.42 1.88
N ILE A 21 5.18 -5.84 3.09
CA ILE A 21 4.24 -6.08 4.17
C ILE A 21 2.83 -5.62 3.78
N ALA A 22 2.71 -4.42 3.18
CA ALA A 22 1.42 -3.90 2.72
C ALA A 22 0.80 -4.76 1.61
N SER A 23 1.60 -5.22 0.65
CA SER A 23 1.13 -6.12 -0.42
C SER A 23 0.63 -7.45 0.15
N LEU A 24 1.38 -8.05 1.09
CA LEU A 24 0.97 -9.30 1.74
C LEU A 24 -0.31 -9.12 2.57
N HIS A 25 -0.42 -8.01 3.30
CA HIS A 25 -1.61 -7.69 4.09
C HIS A 25 -2.86 -7.57 3.20
N VAL A 26 -2.75 -6.79 2.12
CA VAL A 26 -3.84 -6.54 1.18
C VAL A 26 -4.23 -7.83 0.43
N LEU A 27 -3.24 -8.66 0.06
CA LEU A 27 -3.41 -9.97 -0.55
C LEU A 27 -4.27 -10.93 0.29
N ILE A 28 -4.17 -10.85 1.61
CA ILE A 28 -4.95 -11.68 2.53
C ILE A 28 -6.29 -11.03 2.85
N ASN A 29 -6.30 -9.77 3.28
CA ASN A 29 -7.50 -9.15 3.85
C ASN A 29 -8.56 -8.78 2.81
N HIS A 30 -8.20 -8.44 1.58
CA HIS A 30 -9.21 -8.17 0.54
C HIS A 30 -10.04 -9.43 0.23
N PRO A 31 -9.48 -10.57 -0.18
CA PRO A 31 -10.29 -11.75 -0.48
C PRO A 31 -10.91 -12.38 0.77
N LEU A 32 -10.21 -12.42 1.91
CA LEU A 32 -10.65 -13.19 3.06
C LEU A 32 -11.50 -12.40 4.05
N ALA A 33 -11.07 -11.21 4.46
CA ALA A 33 -11.81 -10.42 5.44
C ALA A 33 -12.95 -9.65 4.76
N VAL A 34 -12.62 -8.75 3.83
CA VAL A 34 -13.64 -7.90 3.17
C VAL A 34 -14.50 -8.71 2.19
N GLY A 35 -13.90 -9.68 1.49
CA GLY A 35 -14.57 -10.49 0.48
C GLY A 35 -15.35 -11.68 1.04
N ALA A 36 -14.69 -12.57 1.77
CA ALA A 36 -15.28 -13.85 2.17
C ALA A 36 -16.22 -13.75 3.37
N TYR A 37 -16.00 -12.88 4.36
CA TYR A 37 -16.92 -12.73 5.51
C TYR A 37 -18.37 -12.45 5.11
N PRO A 38 -18.68 -11.46 4.23
CA PRO A 38 -20.07 -11.22 3.83
C PRO A 38 -20.67 -12.41 3.06
N ILE A 39 -19.86 -13.09 2.24
CA ILE A 39 -20.30 -14.27 1.49
C ILE A 39 -20.62 -15.43 2.43
N LEU A 40 -19.76 -15.70 3.41
CA LEU A 40 -19.95 -16.78 4.39
C LEU A 40 -21.09 -16.48 5.36
N THR A 41 -21.25 -15.23 5.78
CA THR A 41 -22.40 -14.76 6.56
C THR A 41 -23.69 -14.94 5.78
N PHE A 42 -23.69 -14.61 4.49
CA PHE A 42 -24.83 -14.85 3.61
C PHE A 42 -25.14 -16.35 3.47
N MET A 43 -24.12 -17.19 3.30
CA MET A 43 -24.28 -18.65 3.26
C MET A 43 -24.93 -19.17 4.54
N GLU A 44 -24.46 -18.70 5.71
CA GLU A 44 -25.02 -19.07 7.01
C GLU A 44 -26.48 -18.63 7.15
N TRP A 45 -26.78 -17.37 6.83
CA TRP A 45 -28.14 -16.84 6.84
C TRP A 45 -29.07 -17.63 5.92
N TRP A 46 -28.61 -17.92 4.70
CA TRP A 46 -29.38 -18.65 3.71
C TRP A 46 -29.65 -20.09 4.16
N ALA A 47 -28.63 -20.74 4.74
CA ALA A 47 -28.73 -22.07 5.32
C ALA A 47 -29.77 -22.12 6.44
N HIS A 48 -29.74 -21.13 7.34
CA HIS A 48 -30.72 -21.02 8.42
C HIS A 48 -32.14 -20.81 7.91
N LYS A 49 -32.31 -19.89 6.94
CA LYS A 49 -33.63 -19.57 6.37
C LYS A 49 -34.27 -20.75 5.62
N HIS A 50 -33.48 -21.60 4.97
CA HIS A 50 -33.98 -22.71 4.13
C HIS A 50 -33.78 -24.10 4.75
N GLY A 51 -33.35 -24.19 6.01
CA GLY A 51 -33.11 -25.48 6.69
C GLY A 51 -31.99 -26.31 6.06
N ARG A 52 -31.00 -25.68 5.41
CA ARG A 52 -29.94 -26.33 4.63
C ARG A 52 -28.67 -26.52 5.45
N LYS A 53 -28.66 -27.57 6.28
CA LYS A 53 -27.52 -27.92 7.16
C LYS A 53 -26.21 -28.16 6.40
N ASP A 54 -26.29 -28.68 5.19
CA ASP A 54 -25.16 -28.92 4.30
C ASP A 54 -24.42 -27.62 3.91
N VAL A 55 -25.16 -26.53 3.70
CA VAL A 55 -24.58 -25.20 3.42
C VAL A 55 -23.95 -24.60 4.68
N ASP A 56 -24.60 -24.76 5.84
CA ASP A 56 -24.08 -24.28 7.13
C ASP A 56 -22.74 -24.95 7.50
N GLU A 57 -22.68 -26.27 7.37
CA GLU A 57 -21.45 -27.03 7.62
C GLU A 57 -20.31 -26.66 6.67
N LEU A 58 -20.63 -26.37 5.40
CA LEU A 58 -19.65 -25.90 4.44
C LEU A 58 -19.15 -24.50 4.80
N ALA A 59 -20.05 -23.58 5.18
CA ALA A 59 -19.68 -22.25 5.65
C ALA A 59 -18.77 -22.32 6.88
N TYR A 60 -19.07 -23.18 7.86
CA TYR A 60 -18.21 -23.41 9.03
C TYR A 60 -16.80 -23.89 8.65
N LYS A 61 -16.69 -24.88 7.76
CA LYS A 61 -15.39 -25.43 7.32
C LYS A 61 -14.53 -24.41 6.58
N ILE A 62 -15.15 -23.58 5.74
CA ILE A 62 -14.43 -22.52 5.02
C ILE A 62 -14.06 -21.39 6.00
N THR A 63 -14.97 -21.03 6.91
CA THR A 63 -14.71 -20.03 7.95
C THR A 63 -13.54 -20.40 8.84
N PHE A 64 -13.31 -21.69 9.12
CA PHE A 64 -12.11 -22.14 9.84
C PHE A 64 -10.80 -21.71 9.15
N ILE A 65 -10.72 -21.88 7.82
CA ILE A 65 -9.54 -21.45 7.04
C ILE A 65 -9.41 -19.94 7.11
N VAL A 66 -10.52 -19.23 6.84
CA VAL A 66 -10.53 -17.76 6.85
C VAL A 66 -10.09 -17.23 8.21
N PHE A 67 -10.68 -17.72 9.30
CA PHE A 67 -10.36 -17.37 10.68
C PHE A 67 -8.87 -17.52 10.98
N ILE A 68 -8.28 -18.68 10.68
CA ILE A 68 -6.85 -18.91 10.96
C ILE A 68 -5.99 -17.92 10.17
N VAL A 69 -6.23 -17.79 8.87
CA VAL A 69 -5.37 -16.97 8.00
C VAL A 69 -5.50 -15.48 8.31
N THR A 70 -6.72 -14.98 8.56
CA THR A 70 -6.95 -13.56 8.86
C THR A 70 -6.44 -13.20 10.25
N THR A 71 -6.65 -14.03 11.27
CA THR A 71 -6.19 -13.73 12.64
C THR A 71 -4.69 -13.92 12.85
N THR A 72 -4.03 -14.71 12.01
CA THR A 72 -2.56 -14.86 12.05
C THR A 72 -1.90 -13.89 11.06
N VAL A 73 -1.87 -14.24 9.78
CA VAL A 73 -1.16 -13.47 8.75
C VAL A 73 -1.81 -12.11 8.54
N GLY A 74 -3.14 -12.03 8.46
CA GLY A 74 -3.85 -10.77 8.24
C GLY A 74 -3.60 -9.74 9.35
N ALA A 75 -3.81 -10.13 10.61
CA ALA A 75 -3.63 -9.25 11.77
C ALA A 75 -2.16 -8.88 11.99
N MET A 76 -1.23 -9.86 11.95
CA MET A 76 0.20 -9.60 12.15
C MET A 76 0.78 -8.64 11.10
N THR A 77 0.39 -8.81 9.83
CA THR A 77 0.85 -7.92 8.76
C THR A 77 0.26 -6.52 8.90
N GLY A 78 -0.96 -6.37 9.43
CA GLY A 78 -1.55 -5.04 9.71
C GLY A 78 -0.77 -4.27 10.76
N VAL A 79 -0.44 -4.92 11.88
CA VAL A 79 0.47 -4.36 12.90
C VAL A 79 1.85 -4.07 12.32
N GLY A 80 2.34 -4.96 11.44
CA GLY A 80 3.61 -4.79 10.73
C GLY A 80 3.66 -3.54 9.84
N ILE A 81 2.54 -3.13 9.21
CA ILE A 81 2.47 -1.87 8.44
C ILE A 81 2.70 -0.68 9.37
N TRP A 82 2.02 -0.64 10.52
CA TRP A 82 2.18 0.45 11.49
C TRP A 82 3.61 0.56 12.02
N LEU A 83 4.22 -0.57 12.40
CA LEU A 83 5.60 -0.59 12.87
C LEU A 83 6.58 -0.15 11.78
N SER A 84 6.49 -0.72 10.58
CA SER A 84 7.42 -0.44 9.49
C SER A 84 7.30 0.98 8.96
N THR A 85 6.08 1.51 8.83
CA THR A 85 5.87 2.90 8.37
C THR A 85 6.32 3.94 9.38
N SER A 86 6.10 3.70 10.68
CA SER A 86 6.60 4.56 11.75
C SER A 86 8.12 4.57 11.81
N LEU A 87 8.77 3.44 11.53
CA LEU A 87 10.23 3.31 11.56
C LEU A 87 10.90 3.94 10.33
N PHE A 88 10.45 3.58 9.13
CA PHE A 88 11.12 3.97 7.87
C PHE A 88 10.62 5.29 7.27
N ALA A 89 9.41 5.73 7.65
CA ALA A 89 8.80 6.96 7.15
C ALA A 89 8.10 7.78 8.25
N PRO A 90 8.76 8.08 9.38
CA PRO A 90 8.15 8.75 10.53
C PRO A 90 7.53 10.11 10.17
N PHE A 91 8.15 10.88 9.29
CA PHE A 91 7.64 12.20 8.90
C PHE A 91 6.36 12.12 8.04
N ALA A 92 6.28 11.11 7.17
CA ALA A 92 5.09 10.84 6.37
C ALA A 92 3.91 10.48 7.28
N ILE A 93 4.14 9.54 8.20
CA ILE A 93 3.11 9.08 9.15
C ILE A 93 2.74 10.19 10.13
N GLY A 94 3.71 10.95 10.65
CA GLY A 94 3.47 12.08 11.53
C GLY A 94 2.61 13.18 10.85
N SER A 95 2.91 13.51 9.59
CA SER A 95 2.10 14.44 8.81
C SER A 95 0.67 13.95 8.62
N LEU A 96 0.47 12.66 8.33
CA LEU A 96 -0.86 12.08 8.20
C LEU A 96 -1.60 12.01 9.54
N LEU A 97 -0.90 11.73 10.65
CA LEU A 97 -1.49 11.68 12.00
C LEU A 97 -2.06 13.05 12.41
N ARG A 98 -1.40 14.15 12.04
CA ARG A 98 -1.92 15.51 12.29
C ARG A 98 -3.26 15.77 11.62
N VAL A 99 -3.60 15.03 10.56
CA VAL A 99 -4.87 15.17 9.82
C VAL A 99 -5.87 14.09 10.24
N PHE A 100 -5.43 12.84 10.32
CA PHE A 100 -6.29 11.67 10.45
C PHE A 100 -6.23 10.99 11.82
N PHE A 101 -5.71 11.65 12.87
CA PHE A 101 -5.62 11.04 14.20
C PHE A 101 -6.91 10.31 14.61
N TRP A 102 -8.06 10.99 14.53
CA TRP A 102 -9.35 10.39 14.86
C TRP A 102 -9.79 9.31 13.87
N GLY A 103 -9.53 9.48 12.58
CA GLY A 103 -9.85 8.47 11.57
C GLY A 103 -9.11 7.15 11.81
N TRP A 104 -7.81 7.22 12.10
CA TRP A 104 -7.00 6.06 12.45
C TRP A 104 -7.31 5.50 13.83
N PHE A 105 -7.60 6.35 14.81
CA PHE A 105 -8.03 5.87 16.13
C PHE A 105 -9.33 5.05 16.03
N ILE A 106 -10.30 5.51 15.25
CA ILE A 106 -11.53 4.76 14.97
C ILE A 106 -11.20 3.47 14.22
N GLU A 107 -10.32 3.52 13.21
CA GLU A 107 -9.91 2.33 12.46
C GLU A 107 -9.30 1.25 13.37
N TRP A 108 -8.47 1.64 14.35
CA TRP A 108 -7.95 0.74 15.37
C TRP A 108 -9.05 0.08 16.22
N LEU A 109 -10.04 0.85 16.66
CA LEU A 109 -11.18 0.30 17.42
C LEU A 109 -12.03 -0.65 16.58
N VAL A 110 -12.23 -0.32 15.29
CA VAL A 110 -12.93 -1.19 14.33
C VAL A 110 -12.15 -2.47 14.10
N PHE A 111 -10.82 -2.40 13.92
CA PHE A 111 -9.96 -3.56 13.76
C PHE A 111 -9.95 -4.49 14.98
N ILE A 112 -9.86 -3.92 16.20
CA ILE A 112 -9.96 -4.73 17.43
C ILE A 112 -11.34 -5.40 17.52
N SER A 113 -12.40 -4.67 17.18
CA SER A 113 -13.76 -5.21 17.15
C SER A 113 -13.88 -6.33 16.12
N GLU A 114 -13.25 -6.20 14.95
CA GLU A 114 -13.18 -7.23 13.91
C GLU A 114 -12.57 -8.53 14.44
N VAL A 115 -11.42 -8.45 15.12
CA VAL A 115 -10.75 -9.62 15.73
C VAL A 115 -11.65 -10.30 16.78
N VAL A 116 -12.28 -9.51 17.65
CA VAL A 116 -13.20 -10.05 18.66
C VAL A 116 -14.43 -10.70 18.01
N LEU A 117 -14.97 -10.09 16.96
CA LEU A 117 -16.16 -10.60 16.26
C LEU A 117 -15.86 -11.89 15.49
N ILE A 118 -14.72 -12.02 14.79
CA ILE A 118 -14.38 -13.27 14.10
C ILE A 118 -14.10 -14.41 15.08
N MET A 119 -13.43 -14.13 16.21
CA MET A 119 -13.26 -15.12 17.27
C MET A 119 -14.61 -15.54 17.85
N GLY A 120 -15.47 -14.56 18.19
CA GLY A 120 -16.81 -14.81 18.70
C GLY A 120 -17.67 -15.62 17.73
N TRP A 121 -17.68 -15.25 16.45
CA TRP A 121 -18.41 -15.94 15.40
C TRP A 121 -17.88 -17.37 15.21
N PHE A 122 -16.58 -17.55 14.99
CA PHE A 122 -16.05 -18.89 14.74
C PHE A 122 -16.20 -19.82 15.96
N LEU A 123 -15.83 -19.37 17.17
CA LEU A 123 -15.83 -20.22 18.37
C LEU A 123 -17.22 -20.53 18.91
N SER A 124 -18.22 -19.70 18.61
CA SER A 124 -19.61 -19.94 19.05
C SER A 124 -20.46 -20.71 18.03
N TRP A 125 -19.94 -21.01 16.83
CA TRP A 125 -20.69 -21.69 15.76
C TRP A 125 -21.38 -22.98 16.21
N LYS A 126 -20.65 -23.86 16.91
CA LYS A 126 -21.19 -25.14 17.40
C LYS A 126 -22.19 -24.97 18.56
N LYS A 127 -22.16 -23.83 19.25
CA LYS A 127 -23.08 -23.50 20.35
C LYS A 127 -24.38 -22.85 19.87
N ALA A 128 -24.45 -22.48 18.59
CA ALA A 128 -25.63 -21.90 17.94
C ALA A 128 -26.64 -22.99 17.52
N ASP A 129 -27.06 -23.80 18.49
CA ASP A 129 -27.90 -25.01 18.32
C ASP A 129 -29.40 -24.72 18.16
N THR A 130 -29.88 -23.62 18.74
CA THR A 130 -31.28 -23.19 18.68
C THR A 130 -31.48 -22.09 17.65
N THR A 131 -32.69 -21.97 17.12
CA THR A 131 -33.08 -20.94 16.12
C THR A 131 -32.70 -19.53 16.58
N GLU A 132 -33.00 -19.18 17.83
CA GLU A 132 -32.71 -17.83 18.36
C GLU A 132 -31.21 -17.58 18.53
N LYS A 133 -30.45 -18.58 19.00
CA LYS A 133 -28.98 -18.45 19.04
C LYS A 133 -28.38 -18.33 17.65
N LYS A 134 -28.90 -19.07 16.66
CA LYS A 134 -28.43 -19.00 15.27
C LYS A 134 -28.70 -17.63 14.64
N LYS A 135 -29.85 -17.01 14.89
CA LYS A 135 -30.12 -15.62 14.47
C LYS A 135 -29.12 -14.63 15.08
N LYS A 136 -28.81 -14.77 16.38
CA LYS A 136 -27.78 -13.94 17.05
C LYS A 136 -26.39 -14.18 16.44
N HIS A 137 -26.05 -15.43 16.17
CA HIS A 137 -24.79 -15.82 15.54
C HIS A 137 -24.61 -15.18 14.15
N ILE A 138 -25.64 -15.21 13.30
CA ILE A 138 -25.65 -14.54 11.99
C ILE A 138 -25.47 -13.02 12.15
N ARG A 139 -26.06 -12.40 13.18
CA ARG A 139 -25.85 -10.96 13.45
C ARG A 139 -24.39 -10.64 13.80
N ILE A 140 -23.68 -11.55 14.48
CA ILE A 140 -22.24 -11.41 14.73
C ILE A 140 -21.48 -11.44 13.40
N GLY A 141 -21.77 -12.41 12.52
CA GLY A 141 -21.16 -12.46 11.17
C GLY A 141 -21.46 -11.22 10.32
N LEU A 142 -22.67 -10.66 10.42
CA LEU A 142 -23.04 -9.42 9.75
C LEU A 142 -22.26 -8.22 10.32
N ALA A 143 -22.20 -8.10 11.65
CA ALA A 143 -21.43 -7.07 12.31
C ALA A 143 -19.95 -7.16 11.93
N LEU A 144 -19.39 -8.37 11.88
CA LEU A 144 -18.02 -8.62 11.41
C LEU A 144 -17.83 -8.11 9.98
N SER A 145 -18.73 -8.50 9.07
CA SER A 145 -18.64 -8.10 7.65
C SER A 145 -18.68 -6.57 7.48
N ILE A 146 -19.51 -5.89 8.28
CA ILE A 146 -19.59 -4.42 8.31
C ILE A 146 -18.30 -3.83 8.88
N MET A 147 -17.79 -4.36 9.99
CA MET A 147 -16.55 -3.85 10.61
C MET A 147 -15.35 -4.03 9.67
N SER A 148 -15.17 -5.19 9.04
CA SER A 148 -14.10 -5.39 8.04
C SER A 148 -14.20 -4.41 6.87
N TRP A 149 -15.41 -4.11 6.41
CA TRP A 149 -15.61 -3.10 5.38
C TRP A 149 -15.31 -1.68 5.89
N LEU A 150 -15.68 -1.34 7.13
CA LEU A 150 -15.38 -0.06 7.75
C LEU A 150 -13.87 0.14 7.95
N THR A 151 -13.11 -0.89 8.34
CA THR A 151 -11.64 -0.87 8.41
C THR A 151 -11.07 -0.41 7.06
N MET A 152 -11.51 -1.06 5.97
CA MET A 152 -11.09 -0.68 4.63
C MET A 152 -11.55 0.73 4.24
N ALA A 153 -12.81 1.10 4.54
CA ALA A 153 -13.34 2.42 4.23
C ALA A 153 -12.51 3.54 4.88
N LEU A 154 -12.09 3.37 6.13
CA LEU A 154 -11.27 4.35 6.84
C LEU A 154 -9.87 4.48 6.23
N ILE A 155 -9.19 3.36 5.97
CA ILE A 155 -7.83 3.40 5.38
C ILE A 155 -7.84 3.93 3.94
N VAL A 156 -8.88 3.62 3.15
CA VAL A 156 -8.97 4.07 1.76
C VAL A 156 -9.07 5.59 1.64
N ALA A 157 -9.71 6.26 2.59
CA ALA A 157 -9.72 7.72 2.62
C ALA A 157 -8.31 8.30 2.75
N VAL A 158 -7.48 7.74 3.65
CA VAL A 158 -6.07 8.15 3.81
C VAL A 158 -5.27 7.90 2.53
N LEU A 159 -5.48 6.75 1.88
CA LEU A 159 -4.77 6.41 0.63
C LEU A 159 -5.16 7.34 -0.53
N GLY A 160 -6.44 7.69 -0.66
CA GLY A 160 -6.91 8.66 -1.65
C GLY A 160 -6.36 10.06 -1.40
N PHE A 161 -6.34 10.47 -0.12
CA PHE A 161 -5.80 11.76 0.31
C PHE A 161 -4.31 11.91 -0.04
N MET A 162 -3.51 10.86 0.17
CA MET A 162 -2.10 10.86 -0.20
C MET A 162 -1.85 11.17 -1.69
N MET A 163 -2.80 10.86 -2.57
CA MET A 163 -2.69 11.13 -4.01
C MET A 163 -3.28 12.48 -4.39
N LYS A 164 -4.48 12.80 -3.90
CA LYS A 164 -5.19 14.03 -4.25
C LYS A 164 -5.94 14.55 -3.03
N PRO A 165 -5.32 15.41 -2.19
CA PRO A 165 -5.97 15.95 -1.00
C PRO A 165 -7.25 16.75 -1.28
N GLY A 166 -7.39 17.31 -2.48
CA GLY A 166 -8.54 18.13 -2.85
C GLY A 166 -8.62 19.43 -2.04
N GLU A 167 -9.84 19.79 -1.62
CA GLU A 167 -10.15 21.03 -0.91
C GLU A 167 -9.44 21.16 0.45
N TRP A 168 -8.99 20.05 1.04
CA TRP A 168 -8.22 20.08 2.29
C TRP A 168 -6.99 20.98 2.20
N SER A 169 -6.39 21.12 1.02
CA SER A 169 -5.26 22.03 0.79
C SER A 169 -5.55 23.48 1.20
N GLN A 170 -6.81 23.91 1.10
CA GLN A 170 -7.28 25.24 1.45
C GLN A 170 -7.94 25.27 2.83
N THR A 171 -8.85 24.33 3.12
CA THR A 171 -9.69 24.37 4.33
C THR A 171 -9.02 23.80 5.57
N ARG A 172 -8.05 22.89 5.38
CA ARG A 172 -7.44 22.06 6.43
C ARG A 172 -8.47 21.27 7.27
N ALA A 173 -9.70 21.13 6.79
CA ALA A 173 -10.78 20.47 7.52
C ALA A 173 -10.71 18.94 7.40
N PHE A 174 -10.94 18.23 8.51
CA PHE A 174 -10.89 16.76 8.55
C PHE A 174 -11.80 16.10 7.50
N TRP A 175 -13.02 16.60 7.33
CA TRP A 175 -13.99 16.01 6.40
C TRP A 175 -13.56 16.12 4.95
N ASP A 176 -12.96 17.25 4.55
CA ASP A 176 -12.45 17.43 3.19
C ASP A 176 -11.28 16.46 2.89
N ALA A 177 -10.47 16.15 3.90
CA ALA A 177 -9.43 15.13 3.78
C ALA A 177 -10.04 13.72 3.62
N MET A 178 -11.08 13.42 4.40
CA MET A 178 -11.77 12.13 4.40
C MET A 178 -12.55 11.88 3.09
N THR A 179 -13.21 12.89 2.55
CA THR A 179 -14.02 12.81 1.32
C THR A 179 -13.29 13.36 0.10
N ASN A 180 -11.97 13.15 0.06
CA ASN A 180 -11.15 13.57 -1.07
C ASN A 180 -11.64 12.96 -2.40
N PRO A 181 -11.31 13.55 -3.57
CA PRO A 181 -11.89 13.16 -4.86
C PRO A 181 -11.62 11.70 -5.27
N LEU A 182 -10.61 11.04 -4.70
CA LEU A 182 -10.28 9.65 -4.99
C LEU A 182 -10.93 8.66 -4.02
N TYR A 183 -11.52 9.11 -2.91
CA TYR A 183 -12.06 8.25 -1.86
C TYR A 183 -13.14 7.29 -2.37
N LEU A 184 -14.26 7.82 -2.86
CA LEU A 184 -15.39 7.01 -3.34
C LEU A 184 -15.04 6.08 -4.51
N PRO A 185 -14.36 6.55 -5.59
CA PRO A 185 -14.00 5.64 -6.67
C PRO A 185 -13.06 4.51 -6.22
N GLN A 186 -12.10 4.81 -5.35
CA GLN A 186 -11.18 3.81 -4.83
C GLN A 186 -11.89 2.82 -3.88
N LEU A 187 -12.78 3.31 -3.02
CA LEU A 187 -13.55 2.48 -2.08
C LEU A 187 -14.45 1.51 -2.83
N GLY A 188 -15.18 1.99 -3.84
CA GLY A 188 -16.01 1.14 -4.69
C GLY A 188 -15.16 0.08 -5.41
N PHE A 189 -14.07 0.49 -6.06
CA PHE A 189 -13.17 -0.44 -6.74
C PHE A 189 -12.70 -1.56 -5.80
N ARG A 190 -12.18 -1.20 -4.61
CA ARG A 190 -11.66 -2.19 -3.64
C ARG A 190 -12.76 -3.08 -3.07
N THR A 191 -13.95 -2.55 -2.82
CA THR A 191 -15.10 -3.33 -2.30
C THR A 191 -15.50 -4.43 -3.27
N PHE A 192 -15.71 -4.08 -4.53
CA PHE A 192 -16.13 -5.08 -5.53
C PHE A 192 -14.97 -6.00 -5.91
N PHE A 193 -13.74 -5.51 -5.94
CA PHE A 193 -12.58 -6.36 -6.14
C PHE A 193 -12.41 -7.41 -5.02
N ALA A 194 -12.62 -7.01 -3.76
CA ALA A 194 -12.62 -7.89 -2.60
C ALA A 194 -13.74 -8.95 -2.70
N LEU A 195 -14.97 -8.55 -3.03
CA LEU A 195 -16.08 -9.50 -3.23
C LEU A 195 -15.82 -10.48 -4.38
N MET A 196 -15.25 -10.00 -5.49
CA MET A 196 -14.91 -10.82 -6.65
C MET A 196 -13.87 -11.90 -6.29
N THR A 197 -12.78 -11.49 -5.63
CA THR A 197 -11.69 -12.41 -5.24
C THR A 197 -12.10 -13.32 -4.07
N GLY A 198 -12.89 -12.81 -3.12
CA GLY A 198 -13.49 -13.60 -2.04
C GLY A 198 -14.44 -14.67 -2.56
N ALA A 199 -15.25 -14.37 -3.58
CA ALA A 199 -16.13 -15.35 -4.22
C ALA A 199 -15.32 -16.47 -4.90
N VAL A 200 -14.25 -16.13 -5.63
CA VAL A 200 -13.34 -17.13 -6.22
C VAL A 200 -12.66 -17.97 -5.14
N PHE A 201 -12.24 -17.36 -4.03
CA PHE A 201 -11.66 -18.09 -2.90
C PHE A 201 -12.65 -19.08 -2.26
N VAL A 202 -13.87 -18.64 -1.91
CA VAL A 202 -14.90 -19.50 -1.32
C VAL A 202 -15.28 -20.64 -2.30
N TRP A 203 -15.35 -20.33 -3.59
CA TRP A 203 -15.55 -21.32 -4.64
C TRP A 203 -14.42 -22.34 -4.64
N PHE A 204 -13.16 -21.90 -4.66
CA PHE A 204 -12.00 -22.80 -4.63
C PHE A 204 -11.98 -23.68 -3.38
N ALA A 205 -12.18 -23.09 -2.20
CA ALA A 205 -12.20 -23.80 -0.92
C ALA A 205 -13.30 -24.87 -0.87
N SER A 206 -14.45 -24.62 -1.49
CA SER A 206 -15.57 -25.57 -1.52
C SER A 206 -15.20 -26.93 -2.12
N PHE A 207 -14.29 -26.98 -3.11
CA PHE A 207 -13.88 -28.24 -3.74
C PHE A 207 -13.20 -29.21 -2.78
N PHE A 208 -12.57 -28.72 -1.72
CA PHE A 208 -11.89 -29.55 -0.73
C PHE A 208 -12.87 -30.18 0.28
N PHE A 209 -14.04 -29.56 0.47
CA PHE A 209 -15.02 -29.96 1.47
C PHE A 209 -16.27 -30.63 0.91
N THR A 210 -16.46 -30.61 -0.42
CA THR A 210 -17.62 -31.22 -1.10
C THR A 210 -17.26 -32.46 -1.91
N ARG A 211 -16.20 -33.19 -1.54
CA ARG A 211 -15.82 -34.44 -2.22
C ARG A 211 -16.76 -35.57 -1.79
N ASP A 212 -17.49 -36.14 -2.75
CA ASP A 212 -18.37 -37.28 -2.51
C ASP A 212 -17.53 -38.52 -2.17
N ARG A 213 -17.80 -39.13 -1.01
CA ARG A 213 -17.18 -40.39 -0.58
C ARG A 213 -17.83 -41.61 -1.25
N ASP A 214 -19.09 -41.47 -1.64
CA ASP A 214 -19.88 -42.50 -2.32
C ASP A 214 -20.42 -41.90 -3.63
N ARG A 215 -20.02 -42.46 -4.77
CA ARG A 215 -20.44 -42.00 -6.11
C ARG A 215 -21.94 -42.20 -6.37
N SER A 216 -22.62 -43.06 -5.61
CA SER A 216 -24.06 -43.30 -5.73
C SER A 216 -24.92 -42.18 -5.13
N LYS A 217 -24.35 -41.31 -4.29
CA LYS A 217 -25.05 -40.19 -3.63
C LYS A 217 -24.30 -38.87 -3.84
N PRO A 218 -24.52 -38.17 -4.97
CA PRO A 218 -23.78 -36.95 -5.34
C PRO A 218 -24.28 -35.71 -4.56
N GLN A 219 -24.30 -35.79 -3.23
CA GLN A 219 -24.74 -34.69 -2.36
C GLN A 219 -23.75 -33.52 -2.42
N GLY A 220 -22.45 -33.81 -2.34
CA GLY A 220 -21.37 -32.83 -2.47
C GLY A 220 -21.36 -32.17 -3.84
N GLN A 221 -21.53 -32.93 -4.92
CA GLN A 221 -21.64 -32.36 -6.26
C GLN A 221 -22.86 -31.43 -6.42
N ARG A 222 -24.02 -31.77 -5.86
CA ARG A 222 -25.21 -30.91 -5.87
C ARG A 222 -25.00 -29.61 -5.09
N LEU A 223 -24.43 -29.71 -3.88
CA LEU A 223 -24.08 -28.55 -3.06
C LEU A 223 -23.09 -27.64 -3.79
N ARG A 224 -22.04 -28.22 -4.39
CA ARG A 224 -21.06 -27.48 -5.19
C ARG A 224 -21.72 -26.77 -6.35
N LYS A 225 -22.54 -27.46 -7.15
CA LYS A 225 -23.25 -26.87 -8.29
C LYS A 225 -24.08 -25.64 -7.86
N TRP A 226 -24.81 -25.77 -6.75
CA TRP A 226 -25.62 -24.70 -6.17
C TRP A 226 -24.78 -23.49 -5.75
N LEU A 227 -23.61 -23.74 -5.15
CA LEU A 227 -22.69 -22.71 -4.68
C LEU A 227 -22.00 -22.01 -5.85
N VAL A 228 -21.44 -22.77 -6.80
CA VAL A 228 -20.78 -22.26 -8.01
C VAL A 228 -21.69 -21.26 -8.72
N TYR A 229 -22.93 -21.65 -9.00
CA TYR A 229 -23.87 -20.80 -9.71
C TYR A 229 -24.07 -19.44 -9.02
N ARG A 230 -24.18 -19.41 -7.69
CA ARG A 230 -24.34 -18.16 -6.92
C ARG A 230 -23.06 -17.34 -6.86
N LEU A 231 -21.93 -17.98 -6.62
CA LEU A 231 -20.64 -17.29 -6.59
C LEU A 231 -20.28 -16.70 -7.96
N SER A 232 -20.67 -17.36 -9.06
CA SER A 232 -20.51 -16.81 -10.40
C SER A 232 -21.31 -15.52 -10.63
N HIS A 233 -22.50 -15.38 -10.04
CA HIS A 233 -23.24 -14.10 -10.07
C HIS A 233 -22.47 -13.02 -9.31
N VAL A 234 -21.96 -13.35 -8.11
CA VAL A 234 -21.16 -12.41 -7.31
C VAL A 234 -19.93 -11.96 -8.09
N VAL A 235 -19.20 -12.90 -8.72
CA VAL A 235 -18.03 -12.59 -9.56
C VAL A 235 -18.42 -11.69 -10.72
N LEU A 236 -19.50 -11.99 -11.45
CA LEU A 236 -19.91 -11.20 -12.62
C LEU A 236 -20.32 -9.77 -12.24
N VAL A 237 -21.19 -9.61 -11.23
CA VAL A 237 -21.62 -8.29 -10.76
C VAL A 237 -20.43 -7.49 -10.23
N SER A 238 -19.58 -8.14 -9.45
CA SER A 238 -18.39 -7.51 -8.88
C SER A 238 -17.37 -7.12 -9.96
N LEU A 239 -17.23 -7.90 -11.03
CA LEU A 239 -16.37 -7.58 -12.17
C LEU A 239 -16.85 -6.29 -12.87
N VAL A 240 -18.15 -6.21 -13.18
CA VAL A 240 -18.74 -5.02 -13.82
C VAL A 240 -18.55 -3.78 -12.94
N MET A 241 -18.81 -3.92 -11.64
CA MET A 241 -18.63 -2.80 -10.71
C MET A 241 -17.15 -2.43 -10.53
N THR A 242 -16.25 -3.40 -10.48
CA THR A 242 -14.79 -3.15 -10.44
C THR A 242 -14.36 -2.34 -11.66
N LEU A 243 -14.88 -2.63 -12.84
CA LEU A 243 -14.61 -1.85 -14.06
C LEU A 243 -15.18 -0.43 -13.98
N LEU A 244 -16.43 -0.30 -13.54
CA LEU A 244 -17.09 1.01 -13.39
C LEU A 244 -16.31 1.92 -12.44
N PHE A 245 -16.03 1.44 -11.23
CA PHE A 245 -15.32 2.22 -10.21
C PHE A 245 -13.83 2.39 -10.55
N GLY A 246 -13.20 1.42 -11.20
CA GLY A 246 -11.83 1.54 -11.71
C GLY A 246 -11.72 2.62 -12.79
N ASN A 247 -12.69 2.69 -13.70
CA ASN A 247 -12.76 3.76 -14.69
C ASN A 247 -13.02 5.12 -14.05
N TRP A 248 -13.94 5.20 -13.08
CA TRP A 248 -14.18 6.43 -12.32
C TRP A 248 -12.93 6.90 -11.56
N TYR A 249 -12.19 5.97 -10.96
CA TYR A 249 -10.91 6.23 -10.31
C TYR A 249 -9.91 6.82 -11.30
N TRP A 250 -9.70 6.16 -12.44
CA TRP A 250 -8.76 6.61 -13.47
C TRP A 250 -9.04 8.04 -13.94
N HIS A 251 -10.30 8.42 -14.12
CA HIS A 251 -10.66 9.78 -14.54
C HIS A 251 -10.35 10.85 -13.48
N ASN A 252 -10.32 10.48 -12.19
CA ASN A 252 -10.06 11.42 -11.09
C ASN A 252 -8.58 11.55 -10.72
N VAL A 253 -7.74 10.58 -11.12
CA VAL A 253 -6.29 10.65 -10.92
C VAL A 253 -5.71 11.86 -11.67
N PRO A 254 -4.88 12.70 -11.02
CA PRO A 254 -4.25 13.85 -11.69
C PRO A 254 -3.40 13.45 -12.90
N GLU A 255 -3.43 14.26 -13.97
CA GLU A 255 -2.67 14.00 -15.21
C GLU A 255 -1.16 13.88 -14.97
N VAL A 256 -0.61 14.70 -14.07
CA VAL A 256 0.81 14.63 -13.66
C VAL A 256 1.17 13.27 -13.06
N MET A 257 0.24 12.60 -12.39
CA MET A 257 0.44 11.26 -11.83
C MET A 257 0.21 10.17 -12.88
N LYS A 258 -0.69 10.40 -13.86
CA LYS A 258 -0.86 9.51 -15.02
C LYS A 258 0.38 9.48 -15.91
N ALA A 259 1.10 10.60 -16.03
CA ALA A 259 2.38 10.65 -16.74
C ALA A 259 3.43 9.69 -16.14
N ASN A 260 3.35 9.42 -14.83
CA ASN A 260 4.22 8.45 -14.16
C ASN A 260 3.77 7.00 -14.31
N SER A 261 2.63 6.72 -14.96
CA SER A 261 2.05 5.37 -15.07
C SER A 261 2.99 4.35 -15.73
N ALA A 262 3.79 4.74 -16.72
CA ALA A 262 4.75 3.86 -17.37
C ALA A 262 5.83 3.35 -16.39
N VAL A 263 6.29 4.20 -15.47
CA VAL A 263 7.27 3.86 -14.41
C VAL A 263 6.60 3.24 -13.18
N ALA A 264 5.30 3.48 -13.01
CA ALA A 264 4.56 2.93 -11.89
C ALA A 264 4.14 1.48 -12.12
N LEU A 265 3.72 1.17 -13.34
CA LEU A 265 3.38 -0.18 -13.77
C LEU A 265 4.63 -1.08 -13.87
N LEU A 266 5.79 -0.49 -14.18
CA LEU A 266 6.99 -1.19 -14.59
C LEU A 266 8.25 -0.41 -14.15
N SER A 267 9.38 -1.04 -13.86
CA SER A 267 10.62 -0.27 -13.65
C SER A 267 10.96 0.52 -14.92
N GLN A 268 11.77 1.59 -14.82
CA GLN A 268 12.14 2.40 -16.00
C GLN A 268 12.69 1.56 -17.18
N GLN A 269 13.32 0.43 -16.87
CA GLN A 269 13.85 -0.52 -17.85
C GLN A 269 12.77 -1.22 -18.70
N PHE A 270 11.52 -1.26 -18.23
CA PHE A 270 10.41 -1.96 -18.88
C PHE A 270 9.33 -1.01 -19.41
N MET A 271 9.55 0.32 -19.47
CA MET A 271 8.53 1.27 -19.94
C MET A 271 7.92 0.90 -21.31
N GLY A 272 8.70 0.29 -22.22
CA GLY A 272 8.22 -0.20 -23.52
C GLY A 272 7.23 -1.36 -23.48
N TRP A 273 6.99 -1.98 -22.31
CA TRP A 273 6.05 -3.08 -22.12
C TRP A 273 4.67 -2.60 -21.64
N HIS A 274 4.41 -1.29 -21.65
CA HIS A 274 3.13 -0.71 -21.26
C HIS A 274 1.93 -1.36 -21.99
N SER A 275 2.07 -1.62 -23.29
CA SER A 275 1.04 -2.31 -24.10
C SER A 275 0.79 -3.76 -23.68
N LYS A 276 1.84 -4.47 -23.24
CA LYS A 276 1.74 -5.84 -22.69
C LYS A 276 1.08 -5.85 -21.31
N PHE A 277 1.24 -4.77 -20.55
CA PHE A 277 0.58 -4.63 -19.25
C PHE A 277 -0.93 -4.39 -19.42
N ALA A 278 -1.31 -3.49 -20.32
CA ALA A 278 -2.72 -3.26 -20.66
C ALA A 278 -3.39 -4.54 -21.16
N SER A 279 -2.70 -5.34 -21.98
CA SER A 279 -3.23 -6.64 -22.42
C SER A 279 -3.34 -7.64 -21.26
N LEU A 280 -2.39 -7.68 -20.32
CA LEU A 280 -2.46 -8.54 -19.14
C LEU A 280 -3.61 -8.17 -18.18
N LEU A 281 -3.91 -6.86 -18.05
CA LEU A 281 -5.11 -6.40 -17.35
C LEU A 281 -6.37 -6.92 -18.05
N GLY A 282 -6.43 -6.79 -19.39
CA GLY A 282 -7.52 -7.35 -20.20
C GLY A 282 -7.68 -8.87 -20.02
N TRP A 283 -6.57 -9.62 -20.02
CA TRP A 283 -6.58 -11.07 -19.76
C TRP A 283 -7.05 -11.41 -18.34
N THR A 284 -6.69 -10.61 -17.35
CA THR A 284 -7.15 -10.80 -15.97
C THR A 284 -8.67 -10.66 -15.88
N LEU A 285 -9.22 -9.58 -16.43
CA LEU A 285 -10.65 -9.36 -16.50
C LEU A 285 -11.34 -10.46 -17.31
N GLY A 286 -10.74 -10.88 -18.42
CA GLY A 286 -11.18 -12.00 -19.25
C GLY A 286 -11.23 -13.32 -18.47
N ALA A 287 -10.25 -13.62 -17.63
CA ALA A 287 -10.25 -14.84 -16.81
C ALA A 287 -11.39 -14.86 -15.80
N PHE A 288 -11.67 -13.74 -15.12
CA PHE A 288 -12.83 -13.60 -14.23
C PHE A 288 -14.15 -13.69 -14.99
N LEU A 289 -14.23 -13.09 -16.19
CA LEU A 289 -15.42 -13.16 -17.03
C LEU A 289 -15.70 -14.60 -17.48
N VAL A 290 -14.68 -15.28 -18.00
CA VAL A 290 -14.78 -16.68 -18.47
C VAL A 290 -15.19 -17.59 -17.34
N ILE A 291 -14.58 -17.48 -16.15
CA ILE A 291 -14.95 -18.36 -15.02
C ILE A 291 -16.36 -18.05 -14.50
N ALA A 292 -16.78 -16.79 -14.51
CA ALA A 292 -18.15 -16.42 -14.16
C ALA A 292 -19.16 -17.03 -15.15
N ILE A 293 -18.97 -16.83 -16.45
CA ILE A 293 -19.85 -17.40 -17.49
C ILE A 293 -19.84 -18.93 -17.43
N ALA A 294 -18.67 -19.55 -17.29
CA ALA A 294 -18.56 -21.01 -17.19
C ALA A 294 -19.27 -21.55 -15.94
N GLY A 295 -19.22 -20.86 -14.80
CA GLY A 295 -19.95 -21.28 -13.61
C GLY A 295 -21.47 -21.04 -13.71
N LEU A 296 -21.92 -20.01 -14.46
CA LEU A 296 -23.33 -19.78 -14.74
C LEU A 296 -23.92 -20.85 -15.68
N SER A 297 -23.23 -21.11 -16.79
CA SER A 297 -23.71 -22.00 -17.86
C SER A 297 -23.39 -23.47 -17.61
N PHE A 298 -22.24 -23.76 -16.99
CA PHE A 298 -21.67 -25.11 -16.86
C PHE A 298 -21.15 -25.39 -15.44
N SER A 299 -21.90 -24.97 -14.42
CA SER A 299 -21.56 -25.11 -12.98
C SER A 299 -21.02 -26.47 -12.53
N SER A 300 -21.39 -27.57 -13.19
CA SER A 300 -20.91 -28.92 -12.88
C SER A 300 -19.56 -29.28 -13.50
N LEU A 301 -19.14 -28.58 -14.56
CA LEU A 301 -17.97 -28.89 -15.37
C LEU A 301 -16.73 -28.08 -14.99
N VAL A 302 -16.89 -26.98 -14.25
CA VAL A 302 -15.75 -26.14 -13.86
C VAL A 302 -14.82 -26.94 -12.93
N PRO A 303 -13.58 -27.24 -13.35
CA PRO A 303 -12.65 -27.99 -12.53
C PRO A 303 -11.95 -27.05 -11.52
N ARG A 304 -11.53 -27.60 -10.38
CA ARG A 304 -10.86 -26.82 -9.31
C ARG A 304 -9.63 -26.03 -9.80
N TRP A 305 -8.88 -26.58 -10.76
CA TRP A 305 -7.66 -25.96 -11.27
C TRP A 305 -7.96 -24.73 -12.14
N ALA A 306 -9.16 -24.62 -12.73
CA ALA A 306 -9.55 -23.45 -13.51
C ALA A 306 -9.64 -22.17 -12.66
N LEU A 307 -9.81 -22.31 -11.33
CA LEU A 307 -9.83 -21.19 -10.39
C LEU A 307 -8.44 -20.70 -10.00
N LEU A 308 -7.37 -21.48 -10.24
CA LEU A 308 -5.99 -21.06 -9.95
C LEU A 308 -5.58 -19.87 -10.82
N ILE A 309 -6.04 -19.83 -12.07
CA ILE A 309 -5.79 -18.74 -13.01
C ILE A 309 -6.38 -17.41 -12.50
N PRO A 310 -7.70 -17.26 -12.30
CA PRO A 310 -8.27 -16.01 -11.79
C PRO A 310 -7.78 -15.69 -10.37
N SER A 311 -7.45 -16.69 -9.55
CA SER A 311 -6.80 -16.44 -8.25
C SER A 311 -5.46 -15.76 -8.44
N PHE A 312 -4.53 -16.36 -9.20
CA PHE A 312 -3.21 -15.79 -9.45
C PHE A 312 -3.29 -14.42 -10.13
N MET A 313 -4.19 -14.26 -11.11
CA MET A 313 -4.39 -12.98 -11.79
C MET A 313 -5.00 -11.92 -10.87
N GLY A 314 -5.88 -12.31 -9.92
CA GLY A 314 -6.36 -11.42 -8.87
C GLY A 314 -5.24 -10.94 -7.95
N ILE A 315 -4.37 -11.86 -7.50
CA ILE A 315 -3.19 -11.53 -6.71
C ILE A 315 -2.28 -10.54 -7.46
N TRP A 316 -1.99 -10.86 -8.73
CA TRP A 316 -1.19 -10.02 -9.61
C TRP A 316 -1.80 -8.62 -9.75
N LEU A 317 -3.10 -8.52 -10.02
CA LEU A 317 -3.80 -7.25 -10.25
C LEU A 317 -3.79 -6.38 -8.99
N LEU A 318 -4.05 -6.99 -7.83
CA LEU A 318 -4.04 -6.26 -6.56
C LEU A 318 -2.65 -5.74 -6.20
N GLY A 319 -1.63 -6.60 -6.30
CA GLY A 319 -0.24 -6.20 -6.05
C GLY A 319 0.24 -5.11 -7.00
N HIS A 320 -0.10 -5.21 -8.28
CA HIS A 320 0.25 -4.17 -9.26
C HIS A 320 -0.56 -2.90 -9.06
N PHE A 321 -1.82 -2.97 -8.64
CA PHE A 321 -2.61 -1.79 -8.30
C PHE A 321 -1.97 -1.01 -7.14
N GLU A 322 -1.56 -1.69 -6.07
CA GLU A 322 -0.87 -1.04 -4.94
C GLU A 322 0.46 -0.42 -5.34
N ARG A 323 1.24 -1.16 -6.14
CA ARG A 323 2.49 -0.64 -6.70
C ARG A 323 2.23 0.59 -7.57
N ALA A 324 1.29 0.49 -8.52
CA ALA A 324 0.97 1.57 -9.43
C ALA A 324 0.53 2.82 -8.67
N ARG A 325 -0.39 2.68 -7.71
CA ARG A 325 -0.81 3.77 -6.82
C ARG A 325 0.40 4.43 -6.11
N GLU A 326 1.29 3.62 -5.52
CA GLU A 326 2.44 4.11 -4.76
C GLU A 326 3.47 4.85 -5.62
N PHE A 327 3.71 4.40 -6.85
CA PHE A 327 4.67 5.02 -7.74
C PHE A 327 4.07 6.17 -8.56
N MET A 328 2.80 6.10 -8.96
CA MET A 328 2.13 7.18 -9.71
C MET A 328 2.08 8.47 -8.91
N ARG A 329 1.91 8.39 -7.58
CA ARG A 329 1.88 9.57 -6.71
C ARG A 329 3.23 10.29 -6.57
N LYS A 330 4.34 9.66 -6.98
CA LYS A 330 5.65 10.32 -6.93
C LYS A 330 5.63 11.59 -7.79
N PRO A 331 6.34 12.66 -7.40
CA PRO A 331 7.37 12.74 -6.36
C PRO A 331 6.82 12.90 -4.94
N TRP A 332 5.51 12.85 -4.74
CA TRP A 332 4.84 13.12 -3.48
C TRP A 332 4.75 11.89 -2.56
N VAL A 333 4.70 12.17 -1.26
CA VAL A 333 4.06 11.31 -0.25
C VAL A 333 2.61 11.74 -0.08
N ILE A 334 2.37 13.04 0.02
CA ILE A 334 1.04 13.65 0.05
C ILE A 334 1.00 14.66 -1.09
N GLY A 335 0.10 14.46 -2.05
CA GLY A 335 -0.02 15.29 -3.25
C GLY A 335 -0.05 16.78 -2.92
N ASP A 336 0.82 17.55 -3.57
CA ASP A 336 0.94 19.01 -3.39
C ASP A 336 1.25 19.51 -1.96
N TYR A 337 1.65 18.63 -1.04
CA TYR A 337 1.91 19.00 0.35
C TYR A 337 3.27 18.51 0.87
N LEU A 338 3.63 17.25 0.57
CA LEU A 338 4.82 16.61 1.11
C LEU A 338 5.56 15.79 0.07
N TYR A 339 6.83 16.10 -0.18
CA TYR A 339 7.69 15.37 -1.11
C TYR A 339 8.22 14.05 -0.53
N SER A 340 8.69 13.16 -1.42
CA SER A 340 9.24 11.85 -1.07
C SER A 340 10.54 11.89 -0.27
N ASN A 341 11.23 13.02 -0.23
CA ASN A 341 12.36 13.31 0.64
C ASN A 341 11.94 13.92 1.99
N ALA A 342 10.63 13.93 2.29
CA ALA A 342 10.06 14.48 3.52
C ALA A 342 10.17 16.01 3.68
N VAL A 343 10.39 16.75 2.60
CA VAL A 343 10.35 18.23 2.59
C VAL A 343 8.95 18.71 2.24
N HIS A 344 8.40 19.67 2.99
CA HIS A 344 7.13 20.29 2.64
C HIS A 344 7.26 21.18 1.41
N LYS A 345 6.19 21.27 0.61
CA LYS A 345 6.19 22.03 -0.64
C LYS A 345 6.46 23.52 -0.43
N ASP A 346 5.95 24.09 0.65
CA ASP A 346 6.09 25.49 1.04
C ASP A 346 7.47 25.82 1.63
N GLU A 347 8.15 24.85 2.25
CA GLU A 347 9.51 25.02 2.79
C GLU A 347 10.60 24.92 1.72
N LEU A 348 10.30 24.37 0.53
CA LEU A 348 11.31 24.06 -0.48
C LEU A 348 12.15 25.28 -0.89
N ALA A 349 11.49 26.39 -1.22
CA ALA A 349 12.20 27.60 -1.67
C ALA A 349 13.08 28.19 -0.56
N PHE A 350 12.62 28.13 0.69
CA PHE A 350 13.36 28.58 1.86
C PHE A 350 14.62 27.73 2.10
N LEU A 351 14.50 26.40 2.00
CA LEU A 351 15.66 25.51 2.14
C LEU A 351 16.65 25.66 0.99
N GLN A 352 16.17 25.91 -0.23
CA GLN A 352 17.03 26.17 -1.38
C GLN A 352 17.81 27.49 -1.26
N SER A 353 17.28 28.48 -0.54
CA SER A 353 18.00 29.73 -0.26
C SER A 353 18.93 29.63 0.95
N GLU A 354 18.45 29.11 2.07
CA GLU A 354 19.19 29.12 3.35
C GLU A 354 20.13 27.92 3.53
N GLY A 355 19.88 26.81 2.83
CA GLY A 355 20.57 25.54 2.99
C GLY A 355 19.82 24.55 3.88
N LEU A 356 19.77 23.29 3.45
CA LEU A 356 19.16 22.16 4.14
C LEU A 356 19.85 21.84 5.48
N LEU A 357 21.19 21.85 5.51
CA LEU A 357 21.98 21.45 6.68
C LEU A 357 21.79 22.40 7.87
N LYS A 358 21.66 23.70 7.58
CA LYS A 358 21.40 24.73 8.59
C LYS A 358 20.15 24.44 9.41
N HIS A 359 19.12 23.88 8.78
CA HIS A 359 17.81 23.60 9.38
C HIS A 359 17.59 22.13 9.74
N ALA A 360 18.59 21.26 9.54
CA ALA A 360 18.51 19.86 9.93
C ALA A 360 18.88 19.67 11.41
N THR A 361 18.14 18.84 12.12
CA THR A 361 18.35 18.60 13.56
C THR A 361 19.53 17.67 13.82
N TYR A 362 19.66 16.61 13.01
CA TYR A 362 20.67 15.55 13.19
C TYR A 362 21.67 15.55 12.04
N VAL A 363 22.58 16.51 12.06
CA VAL A 363 23.69 16.65 11.12
C VAL A 363 24.97 16.98 11.87
N LYS A 364 26.10 16.50 11.36
CA LYS A 364 27.42 16.74 11.96
C LYS A 364 27.89 18.17 11.70
N HIS A 365 27.55 18.71 10.53
CA HIS A 365 27.92 20.05 10.09
C HIS A 365 26.71 20.82 9.56
N ARG A 366 26.59 22.10 9.94
CA ARG A 366 25.51 22.99 9.48
C ARG A 366 25.92 23.86 8.28
N GLU A 367 27.21 23.95 7.99
CA GLU A 367 27.78 24.77 6.93
C GLU A 367 28.85 23.99 6.16
N VAL A 368 28.85 24.17 4.83
CA VAL A 368 29.82 23.53 3.93
C VAL A 368 31.10 24.36 3.87
N THR A 369 32.22 23.72 4.19
CA THR A 369 33.59 24.21 4.08
C THR A 369 34.41 23.24 3.22
N GLU A 370 35.59 23.65 2.77
CA GLU A 370 36.47 22.77 1.99
C GLU A 370 36.89 21.52 2.78
N ALA A 371 37.09 21.64 4.10
CA ALA A 371 37.54 20.54 4.94
C ALA A 371 36.46 19.48 5.22
N ASN A 372 35.18 19.86 5.23
CA ASN A 372 34.06 18.98 5.58
C ASN A 372 33.11 18.68 4.40
N GLN A 373 33.52 19.00 3.16
CA GLN A 373 32.65 18.93 1.99
C GLN A 373 32.04 17.53 1.76
N VAL A 374 32.84 16.47 1.91
CA VAL A 374 32.37 15.07 1.74
C VAL A 374 31.43 14.66 2.87
N GLU A 375 31.74 15.03 4.11
CA GLU A 375 30.89 14.73 5.27
C GLU A 375 29.53 15.45 5.18
N CYS A 376 29.52 16.72 4.77
CA CYS A 376 28.30 17.47 4.48
C CYS A 376 27.48 16.79 3.38
N GLY A 377 28.14 16.33 2.31
CA GLY A 377 27.49 15.61 1.22
C GLY A 377 26.85 14.29 1.66
N GLN A 378 27.47 13.58 2.61
CA GLN A 378 26.91 12.39 3.23
C GLN A 378 25.63 12.71 4.02
N ASP A 379 25.65 13.77 4.83
CA ASP A 379 24.48 14.23 5.59
C ASP A 379 23.34 14.64 4.65
N ILE A 380 23.65 15.38 3.58
CA ILE A 380 22.66 15.76 2.55
C ILE A 380 22.07 14.52 1.87
N PHE A 381 22.91 13.53 1.53
CA PHE A 381 22.42 12.27 0.98
C PHE A 381 21.48 11.56 1.96
N MET A 382 21.86 11.51 3.24
CA MET A 382 21.04 10.91 4.31
C MET A 382 19.69 11.62 4.46
N LEU A 383 19.63 12.93 4.33
CA LEU A 383 18.39 13.71 4.49
C LEU A 383 17.51 13.69 3.23
N ALA A 384 18.10 13.93 2.05
CA ALA A 384 17.35 14.20 0.82
C ALA A 384 17.22 12.98 -0.11
N CYS A 385 18.15 12.03 -0.07
CA CYS A 385 18.25 10.96 -1.08
C CYS A 385 17.98 9.56 -0.51
N SER A 386 18.37 9.31 0.74
CA SER A 386 18.34 7.99 1.39
C SER A 386 16.95 7.35 1.46
N ARG A 387 15.89 8.17 1.43
CA ARG A 387 14.49 7.71 1.42
C ARG A 387 14.09 6.96 0.15
N CYS A 388 14.86 7.14 -0.92
CA CYS A 388 14.63 6.50 -2.22
C CYS A 388 15.84 5.69 -2.69
N HIS A 389 17.05 6.12 -2.34
CA HIS A 389 18.29 5.55 -2.84
C HIS A 389 19.11 4.90 -1.74
N SER A 390 19.67 3.75 -2.06
CA SER A 390 20.83 3.23 -1.34
C SER A 390 22.11 3.91 -1.85
N THR A 391 23.21 3.74 -1.14
CA THR A 391 24.53 4.05 -1.68
C THR A 391 24.97 2.98 -2.68
N THR A 392 25.14 1.74 -2.20
CA THR A 392 25.61 0.60 -2.99
C THR A 392 24.65 -0.59 -3.02
N GLY A 393 23.60 -0.57 -2.20
CA GLY A 393 22.54 -1.58 -2.16
C GLY A 393 21.54 -1.55 -3.33
N LEU A 394 20.34 -2.09 -3.08
CA LEU A 394 19.24 -2.05 -4.04
C LEU A 394 18.86 -0.59 -4.37
N ASN A 395 18.65 -0.26 -5.65
CA ASN A 395 18.38 1.09 -6.11
C ASN A 395 19.49 2.12 -5.74
N GLY A 396 20.75 1.66 -5.82
CA GLY A 396 21.94 2.43 -5.44
C GLY A 396 22.19 3.65 -6.30
N VAL A 397 22.56 4.76 -5.66
CA VAL A 397 22.90 6.02 -6.35
C VAL A 397 24.08 5.81 -7.30
N ILE A 398 25.08 5.02 -6.91
CA ILE A 398 26.24 4.72 -7.75
C ILE A 398 25.84 3.98 -9.02
N GLU A 399 24.95 2.99 -8.92
CA GLU A 399 24.41 2.28 -10.10
C GLU A 399 23.66 3.24 -11.03
N LYS A 400 22.87 4.18 -10.48
CA LYS A 400 22.10 5.14 -11.30
C LYS A 400 23.00 6.13 -12.04
N PHE A 401 24.04 6.65 -11.39
CA PHE A 401 25.02 7.49 -12.07
C PHE A 401 25.88 6.68 -13.07
N GLY A 402 26.23 5.43 -12.75
CA GLY A 402 26.91 4.51 -13.66
C GLY A 402 26.14 4.28 -14.95
N LEU A 403 24.82 4.07 -14.87
CA LEU A 403 23.94 3.95 -16.04
C LEU A 403 23.86 5.23 -16.88
N MET A 404 24.04 6.41 -16.29
CA MET A 404 23.96 7.69 -16.99
C MET A 404 25.27 8.09 -17.66
N TYR A 405 26.41 7.88 -16.98
CA TYR A 405 27.72 8.36 -17.41
C TYR A 405 28.63 7.24 -17.96
N GLY A 406 28.30 5.97 -17.69
CA GLY A 406 29.16 4.81 -17.90
C GLY A 406 30.05 4.52 -16.68
N ASP A 407 30.21 3.25 -16.35
CA ASP A 407 31.00 2.82 -15.19
C ASP A 407 32.50 3.11 -15.37
N ASP A 408 32.99 2.97 -16.59
CA ASP A 408 34.42 3.08 -16.95
C ASP A 408 34.88 4.52 -17.26
N LYS A 409 33.97 5.50 -17.25
CA LYS A 409 34.27 6.89 -17.61
C LYS A 409 34.38 7.78 -16.37
N ALA A 410 35.23 8.79 -16.41
CA ALA A 410 35.19 9.84 -15.38
C ALA A 410 33.81 10.53 -15.41
N TRP A 411 33.17 10.67 -14.25
CA TRP A 411 31.90 11.39 -14.14
C TRP A 411 32.20 12.87 -13.97
N ASP A 412 31.70 13.69 -14.89
CA ASP A 412 31.87 15.14 -14.85
C ASP A 412 31.06 15.76 -13.70
N SER A 413 31.74 16.37 -12.74
CA SER A 413 31.13 17.02 -11.56
C SER A 413 30.13 18.11 -11.95
N SER A 414 30.42 18.87 -13.02
CA SER A 414 29.58 19.99 -13.44
C SER A 414 28.26 19.50 -14.04
N GLY A 415 28.31 18.45 -14.87
CA GLY A 415 27.14 17.73 -15.34
C GLY A 415 26.33 17.10 -14.20
N MET A 416 27.00 16.50 -13.20
CA MET A 416 26.31 15.92 -12.03
C MET A 416 25.57 16.99 -11.21
N LEU A 417 26.19 18.16 -10.99
CA LEU A 417 25.59 19.30 -10.29
C LEU A 417 24.34 19.77 -11.04
N THR A 418 24.46 19.98 -12.35
CA THR A 418 23.35 20.39 -13.22
C THR A 418 22.21 19.37 -13.16
N PHE A 419 22.54 18.07 -13.21
CA PHE A 419 21.54 17.01 -13.08
C PHE A 419 20.84 17.05 -11.72
N ILE A 420 21.56 17.16 -10.60
CA ILE A 420 20.96 17.18 -9.26
C ILE A 420 20.01 18.39 -9.10
N GLN A 421 20.40 19.57 -9.56
CA GLN A 421 19.56 20.77 -9.50
C GLN A 421 18.31 20.63 -10.41
N GLY A 422 18.45 20.01 -11.58
CA GLY A 422 17.40 19.83 -12.58
C GLY A 422 16.66 18.48 -12.55
N MET A 423 16.96 17.56 -11.63
CA MET A 423 16.56 16.15 -11.74
C MET A 423 15.04 15.96 -11.85
N HIS A 424 14.28 16.77 -11.13
CA HIS A 424 12.81 16.76 -11.11
C HIS A 424 12.17 17.10 -12.48
N GLN A 425 12.91 17.80 -13.35
CA GLN A 425 12.43 18.18 -14.69
C GLN A 425 12.52 17.02 -15.68
N THR A 426 13.57 16.19 -15.57
CA THR A 426 13.80 15.04 -16.46
C THR A 426 13.28 13.73 -15.87
N ARG A 427 13.22 13.64 -14.55
CA ARG A 427 12.68 12.52 -13.78
C ARG A 427 11.55 13.05 -12.89
N THR A 428 10.37 13.21 -13.47
CA THR A 428 9.18 13.78 -12.80
C THR A 428 8.75 13.06 -11.51
N PHE A 429 9.18 11.80 -11.31
CA PHE A 429 8.96 11.04 -10.09
C PHE A 429 9.99 11.30 -8.98
N MET A 430 11.03 12.10 -9.24
CA MET A 430 11.99 12.57 -8.24
C MET A 430 11.58 13.96 -7.71
N PRO A 431 11.65 14.21 -6.40
CA PRO A 431 11.41 15.54 -5.86
C PRO A 431 12.52 16.51 -6.26
N PRO A 432 12.28 17.83 -6.24
CA PRO A 432 13.34 18.82 -6.40
C PRO A 432 14.41 18.64 -5.31
N PHE A 433 15.66 18.96 -5.65
CA PHE A 433 16.73 18.99 -4.66
C PHE A 433 16.46 20.13 -3.66
N PRO A 434 16.40 19.85 -2.34
CA PRO A 434 15.98 20.84 -1.37
C PRO A 434 17.11 21.75 -0.86
N GLY A 435 18.37 21.41 -1.12
CA GLY A 435 19.52 22.20 -0.67
C GLY A 435 19.93 23.32 -1.63
N ASN A 436 20.82 24.19 -1.16
CA ASN A 436 21.41 25.26 -1.97
C ASN A 436 22.55 24.76 -2.88
N GLU A 437 23.18 25.65 -3.65
CA GLU A 437 24.24 25.26 -4.59
C GLU A 437 25.48 24.67 -3.91
N LYS A 438 25.94 25.22 -2.78
CA LYS A 438 27.10 24.69 -2.03
C LYS A 438 26.82 23.28 -1.53
N GLU A 439 25.59 23.03 -1.08
CA GLU A 439 25.14 21.72 -0.64
C GLU A 439 25.02 20.74 -1.82
N ALA A 440 24.55 21.18 -2.98
CA ALA A 440 24.53 20.35 -4.17
C ALA A 440 25.96 19.94 -4.60
N GLN A 441 26.93 20.86 -4.51
CA GLN A 441 28.35 20.56 -4.75
C GLN A 441 28.92 19.57 -3.72
N ALA A 442 28.57 19.74 -2.44
CA ALA A 442 28.94 18.78 -1.39
C ALA A 442 28.37 17.38 -1.66
N LEU A 443 27.11 17.28 -2.09
CA LEU A 443 26.50 16.02 -2.48
C LEU A 443 27.24 15.36 -3.67
N VAL A 444 27.64 16.13 -4.69
CA VAL A 444 28.46 15.62 -5.80
C VAL A 444 29.79 15.09 -5.29
N ALA A 445 30.48 15.84 -4.42
CA ALA A 445 31.75 15.41 -3.84
C ALA A 445 31.61 14.08 -3.06
N TYR A 446 30.52 13.94 -2.29
CA TYR A 446 30.22 12.69 -1.61
C TYR A 446 29.94 11.52 -2.57
N ILE A 447 29.15 11.74 -3.63
CA ILE A 447 28.87 10.68 -4.63
C ILE A 447 30.16 10.26 -5.36
N GLN A 448 31.06 11.20 -5.65
CA GLN A 448 32.37 10.89 -6.24
C GLN A 448 33.29 10.13 -5.29
N HIS A 449 33.31 10.52 -4.01
CA HIS A 449 34.02 9.80 -2.97
C HIS A 449 33.48 8.35 -2.86
N LEU A 450 32.16 8.20 -2.78
CA LEU A 450 31.45 6.92 -2.69
C LEU A 450 31.69 6.03 -3.92
N ARG A 451 31.85 6.62 -5.11
CA ARG A 451 32.20 5.86 -6.33
C ARG A 451 33.50 5.09 -6.16
N THR A 452 34.47 5.67 -5.46
CA THR A 452 35.80 5.10 -5.22
C THR A 452 35.78 4.15 -4.02
N THR A 453 35.19 4.55 -2.89
CA THR A 453 35.22 3.75 -1.65
C THR A 453 34.22 2.61 -1.65
N ARG A 454 33.07 2.79 -2.31
CA ARG A 454 31.93 1.84 -2.30
C ARG A 454 31.45 1.48 -0.89
N GLU A 455 31.73 2.33 0.09
CA GLU A 455 31.35 2.10 1.48
C GLU A 455 29.84 2.28 1.67
N PRO A 456 29.14 1.31 2.27
CA PRO A 456 27.71 1.43 2.52
C PRO A 456 27.45 2.46 3.63
N LEU A 457 26.48 3.33 3.40
CA LEU A 457 26.07 4.31 4.39
C LEU A 457 25.36 3.65 5.59
N GLN A 458 25.84 3.92 6.80
CA GLN A 458 25.26 3.40 8.02
C GLN A 458 24.21 4.36 8.59
N GLY A 459 23.09 3.83 9.05
CA GLY A 459 22.05 4.61 9.71
C GLY A 459 22.35 4.86 11.19
N ALA A 460 21.62 5.81 11.79
CA ALA A 460 21.81 6.23 13.18
C ALA A 460 21.63 5.08 14.19
N GLN A 461 20.90 4.02 13.83
CA GLN A 461 20.76 2.84 14.67
C GLN A 461 22.06 2.03 14.86
N THR A 462 23.05 2.22 13.99
CA THR A 462 24.33 1.49 14.04
C THR A 462 25.45 2.35 14.60
N ILE A 463 25.56 3.59 14.11
CA ILE A 463 26.67 4.51 14.45
C ILE A 463 26.32 5.50 15.56
N GLY A 464 25.08 5.55 16.00
CA GLY A 464 24.58 6.59 16.91
C GLY A 464 24.30 7.90 16.19
N ILE A 465 24.17 8.97 16.97
CA ILE A 465 23.90 10.32 16.49
C ILE A 465 25.07 11.21 16.93
N ASP A 466 25.77 11.75 15.94
CA ASP A 466 26.76 12.82 16.13
C ASP A 466 26.18 14.09 15.51
N ALA A 467 25.71 15.02 16.35
CA ALA A 467 24.97 16.20 15.91
C ALA A 467 25.64 17.49 16.39
N ALA A 468 25.77 18.45 15.47
CA ALA A 468 26.18 19.80 15.80
C ALA A 468 25.21 20.43 16.82
N PRO A 469 25.71 21.28 17.74
CA PRO A 469 24.86 22.04 18.64
C PRO A 469 23.73 22.74 17.87
N LEU A 470 22.52 22.75 18.46
CA LEU A 470 21.42 23.52 17.90
C LEU A 470 21.81 25.00 17.89
N PRO A 471 21.40 25.78 16.86
CA PRO A 471 21.56 27.23 16.89
C PRO A 471 20.88 27.75 18.17
N ALA A 472 21.55 28.65 18.90
CA ALA A 472 20.94 29.29 20.05
C ALA A 472 19.61 29.91 19.61
N THR A 473 18.50 29.47 20.19
CA THR A 473 17.21 30.13 20.01
C THR A 473 17.41 31.57 20.46
N ALA A 474 17.23 32.55 19.58
CA ALA A 474 17.10 33.93 20.01
C ALA A 474 15.96 33.95 21.04
N ASP A 475 16.29 34.26 22.29
CA ASP A 475 15.31 34.48 23.34
C ASP A 475 14.35 35.56 22.86
N ASN A 476 13.20 35.13 22.34
CA ASN A 476 12.04 35.99 22.24
C ASN A 476 11.53 36.18 23.67
N HIS A 477 12.23 37.03 24.42
CA HIS A 477 11.63 37.78 25.51
C HIS A 477 10.51 38.63 24.90
N VAL A 478 9.33 38.01 24.78
CA VAL A 478 8.07 38.75 24.78
C VAL A 478 7.98 39.35 26.17
N THR A 479 8.52 40.55 26.34
CA THR A 479 8.13 41.45 27.42
C THR A 479 6.62 41.65 27.30
N GLN A 480 5.87 40.93 28.13
CA GLN A 480 4.55 41.37 28.53
C GLN A 480 4.73 42.64 29.36
N GLN A 481 4.37 43.78 28.77
CA GLN A 481 3.87 44.95 29.47
C GLN A 481 2.53 45.34 28.86
#